data_AF-A0A5B9E3Y5-F1
#
_entry.id   AF-A0A5B9E3Y5-F1
#
_cell.length_a   1.000
_cell.length_b   1.000
_cell.length_c   1.000
_cell.angle_alpha   90.00
_cell.angle_beta   90.00
_cell.angle_gamma   90.00
#
_symmetry.space_group_name_H-M   'P 1'
#
loop_
_entity.id
_entity.type
_entity.pdbx_description
1 polymer ?
#
loop_
_entity_poly.entity_id
_entity_poly.type
_entity_poly.pdbx_seq_one_letter_code
_entity_poly.pdbx_strand_id
1 'polypeptide(L)'
;MSQRKSYAVGTGLFIVLGFAALAYLATQTSSVANRHQGDSYTVDAQFTNIGQLKERAPVKVAGVRIGQVQSIELEPGKPVADVKLSIDKRYASIPADSVASIFTSGLLGDQYVGIEYGHAKTFVAAGGKLALTHSSQPLEAMIGKFFGAGGVNDNIGGTYQVTANFTNIGTLSVGAPVKMAGVVIGQVASIQADPVKLDAKVTLAIDDTFNKIPDDSSAAVFTSGLIGSQYVAIQPGGSPDNLKNGEEMILTQSAMQLEDLIGKFLVNGSPGDKPGSGSSSTPAGKH
;
A
#
# COMPACT_ATOMS: atom_id res chain seq x y z
N MET A 1 -15.93 70.88 -10.85
CA MET A 1 -16.90 69.80 -10.57
C MET A 1 -16.69 69.32 -9.14
N SER A 2 -17.54 69.72 -8.20
CA SER A 2 -17.41 69.33 -6.80
C SER A 2 -18.23 68.06 -6.56
N GLN A 3 -17.58 66.90 -6.41
CA GLN A 3 -18.28 65.67 -6.03
C GLN A 3 -18.99 65.91 -4.69
N ARG A 4 -20.31 65.69 -4.66
CA ARG A 4 -21.11 65.85 -3.44
C ARG A 4 -20.67 64.80 -2.41
N LYS A 5 -20.03 65.26 -1.34
CA LYS A 5 -19.51 64.44 -0.22
C LYS A 5 -20.55 63.48 0.39
N SER A 6 -21.85 63.70 0.14
CA SER A 6 -22.96 62.84 0.57
C SER A 6 -22.88 61.41 0.00
N TYR A 7 -22.39 61.22 -1.22
CA TYR A 7 -22.30 59.87 -1.82
C TYR A 7 -21.15 59.04 -1.23
N ALA A 8 -20.06 59.69 -0.79
CA ALA A 8 -18.93 59.02 -0.14
C ALA A 8 -19.32 58.47 1.25
N VAL A 9 -20.18 59.19 1.99
CA VAL A 9 -20.68 58.73 3.29
C VAL A 9 -21.64 57.55 3.14
N GLY A 10 -22.55 57.62 2.16
CA GLY A 10 -23.50 56.53 1.89
C GLY A 10 -22.83 55.23 1.42
N THR A 11 -21.82 55.34 0.56
CA THR A 11 -21.03 54.18 0.09
C THR A 11 -20.19 53.57 1.21
N GLY A 12 -19.57 54.39 2.06
CA GLY A 12 -18.85 53.91 3.24
C GLY A 12 -19.73 53.12 4.20
N LEU A 13 -20.93 53.63 4.51
CA LEU A 13 -21.88 52.94 5.39
C LEU A 13 -22.35 51.60 4.79
N PHE A 14 -22.62 51.57 3.48
CA PHE A 14 -23.02 50.35 2.79
C PHE A 14 -21.92 49.27 2.85
N ILE A 15 -20.66 49.66 2.67
CA ILE A 15 -19.52 48.74 2.76
C ILE A 15 -19.39 48.19 4.18
N VAL A 16 -19.50 49.04 5.21
CA VAL A 16 -19.41 48.61 6.62
C VAL A 16 -20.54 47.63 6.97
N LEU A 17 -21.77 47.91 6.54
CA LEU A 17 -22.90 47.00 6.74
C LEU A 17 -22.71 45.68 6.00
N GLY A 18 -22.13 45.71 4.80
CA GLY A 18 -21.76 44.52 4.04
C GLY A 18 -20.75 43.64 4.81
N PHE A 19 -19.68 44.25 5.33
CA PHE A 19 -18.70 43.54 6.15
C PHE A 19 -19.30 43.00 7.46
N ALA A 20 -20.17 43.75 8.11
CA ALA A 20 -20.88 43.29 9.31
C ALA A 20 -21.78 42.08 9.01
N ALA A 21 -22.49 42.10 7.87
CA ALA A 21 -23.31 40.98 7.43
C ALA A 21 -22.48 39.73 7.10
N LEU A 22 -21.31 39.90 6.45
CA LEU A 22 -20.39 38.79 6.18
C LEU A 22 -19.79 38.20 7.46
N ALA A 23 -19.39 39.05 8.42
CA ALA A 23 -18.90 38.61 9.73
C ALA A 23 -19.98 37.84 10.50
N TYR A 24 -21.24 38.29 10.44
CA TYR A 24 -22.37 37.59 11.04
C TYR A 24 -22.61 36.22 10.38
N LEU A 25 -22.64 36.15 9.04
CA LEU A 25 -22.79 34.90 8.30
C LEU A 25 -21.66 33.91 8.60
N ALA A 26 -20.41 34.39 8.78
CA ALA A 26 -19.28 33.54 9.15
C ALA A 26 -19.47 32.85 10.51
N THR A 27 -20.17 33.48 11.47
CA THR A 27 -20.50 32.85 12.76
C THR A 27 -21.70 31.90 12.68
N GLN A 28 -22.61 32.11 11.72
CA GLN A 28 -23.74 31.20 11.50
C GLN A 28 -23.32 29.89 10.83
N THR A 29 -22.38 29.90 9.88
CA THR A 29 -21.96 28.66 9.21
C THR A 29 -21.32 27.65 10.16
N SER A 30 -20.59 28.13 11.17
CA SER A 30 -20.01 27.27 12.22
C SER A 30 -21.05 26.72 13.21
N SER A 31 -22.15 27.45 13.47
CA SER A 31 -23.15 27.08 14.48
C SER A 31 -24.35 26.30 13.92
N VAL A 32 -24.71 26.49 12.65
CA VAL A 32 -25.81 25.74 11.99
C VAL A 32 -25.43 24.27 11.80
N ALA A 33 -24.15 23.95 11.65
CA ALA A 33 -23.66 22.57 11.62
C ALA A 33 -23.82 21.82 12.97
N ASN A 34 -24.11 22.52 14.08
CA ASN A 34 -24.25 21.95 15.42
C ASN A 34 -25.69 21.88 15.95
N ARG A 35 -26.70 22.38 15.23
CA ARG A 35 -28.09 22.46 15.74
C ARG A 35 -28.93 21.19 15.59
N HIS A 36 -28.41 20.13 14.99
CA HIS A 36 -29.15 18.86 14.79
C HIS A 36 -28.66 17.68 15.63
N GLN A 37 -27.79 17.90 16.62
CA GLN A 37 -27.47 16.85 17.58
C GLN A 37 -28.62 16.75 18.58
N GLY A 38 -29.56 15.83 18.34
CA GLY A 38 -30.50 15.41 19.37
C GLY A 38 -29.76 14.78 20.55
N ASP A 39 -30.50 14.37 21.56
CA ASP A 39 -29.97 13.58 22.68
C ASP A 39 -29.12 12.40 22.16
N SER A 40 -27.82 12.43 22.47
CA SER A 40 -26.86 11.38 22.11
C SER A 40 -26.20 10.76 23.34
N TYR A 41 -25.56 9.62 23.15
CA TYR A 41 -24.71 8.98 24.15
C TYR A 41 -23.36 8.62 23.50
N THR A 42 -22.33 8.51 24.34
CA THR A 42 -20.97 8.22 23.87
C THR A 42 -20.70 6.72 23.85
N VAL A 43 -19.94 6.28 22.86
CA VAL A 43 -19.40 4.93 22.74
C VAL A 43 -17.93 5.04 22.35
N ASP A 44 -17.06 4.35 23.06
CA ASP A 44 -15.62 4.41 22.82
C ASP A 44 -15.18 3.23 21.94
N ALA A 45 -14.30 3.49 20.98
CA ALA A 45 -13.71 2.47 20.10
C ALA A 45 -12.22 2.74 19.90
N GLN A 46 -11.39 1.69 19.92
CA GLN A 46 -9.94 1.83 19.81
C GLN A 46 -9.43 1.24 18.50
N PHE A 47 -8.61 1.98 17.76
CA PHE A 47 -8.06 1.55 16.47
C PHE A 47 -6.54 1.67 16.46
N THR A 48 -5.84 0.72 15.85
CA THR A 48 -4.39 0.80 15.66
C THR A 48 -4.03 1.72 14.48
N ASN A 49 -4.95 1.88 13.52
CA ASN A 49 -4.82 2.81 12.41
C ASN A 49 -6.19 3.39 12.03
N ILE A 50 -6.30 4.72 12.12
CA ILE A 50 -7.53 5.44 11.78
C ILE A 50 -7.53 6.02 10.37
N GLY A 51 -6.45 5.88 9.60
CA GLY A 51 -6.31 6.43 8.26
C GLY A 51 -6.52 7.94 8.22
N GLN A 52 -7.54 8.35 7.46
CA GLN A 52 -7.98 9.73 7.26
C GLN A 52 -9.30 10.04 8.00
N LEU A 53 -9.63 9.26 9.02
CA LEU A 53 -10.81 9.51 9.85
C LEU A 53 -10.66 10.85 10.55
N LYS A 54 -11.71 11.66 10.50
CA LYS A 54 -11.77 13.00 11.09
C LYS A 54 -12.96 13.12 12.02
N GLU A 55 -12.89 14.09 12.93
CA GLU A 55 -14.06 14.46 13.74
C GLU A 55 -15.26 14.78 12.83
N ARG A 56 -16.46 14.50 13.32
CA ARG A 56 -17.74 14.62 12.60
C ARG A 56 -17.93 13.63 11.45
N ALA A 57 -16.96 12.74 11.19
CA ALA A 57 -17.15 11.63 10.27
C ALA A 57 -18.40 10.82 10.67
N PRO A 58 -19.22 10.37 9.72
CA PRO A 58 -20.46 9.68 10.05
C PRO A 58 -20.20 8.35 10.74
N VAL A 59 -21.06 8.00 11.69
CA VAL A 59 -21.17 6.63 12.22
C VAL A 59 -22.41 6.00 11.60
N LYS A 60 -22.25 4.82 10.99
CA LYS A 60 -23.31 4.15 10.23
C LYS A 60 -23.54 2.72 10.69
N VAL A 61 -24.78 2.25 10.63
CA VAL A 61 -25.17 0.84 10.74
C VAL A 61 -25.94 0.48 9.49
N ALA A 62 -25.55 -0.62 8.82
CA ALA A 62 -26.18 -1.04 7.56
C ALA A 62 -26.32 0.09 6.52
N GLY A 63 -25.32 0.99 6.45
CA GLY A 63 -25.31 2.15 5.55
C GLY A 63 -26.11 3.38 6.03
N VAL A 64 -26.90 3.26 7.09
CA VAL A 64 -27.70 4.37 7.66
C VAL A 64 -26.91 5.11 8.73
N ARG A 65 -26.88 6.44 8.67
CA ARG A 65 -26.21 7.27 9.67
C ARG A 65 -26.98 7.24 11.00
N ILE A 66 -26.29 6.87 12.08
CA ILE A 66 -26.83 6.82 13.44
C ILE A 66 -26.11 7.76 14.41
N GLY A 67 -25.02 8.40 13.96
CA GLY A 67 -24.19 9.25 14.79
C GLY A 67 -23.02 9.84 14.03
N GLN A 68 -22.02 10.28 14.79
CA GLN A 68 -20.77 10.83 14.26
C GLN A 68 -19.60 10.65 15.23
N VAL A 69 -18.38 10.72 14.71
CA VAL A 69 -17.16 10.77 15.50
C VAL A 69 -17.12 12.10 16.27
N GLN A 70 -16.99 12.02 17.58
CA GLN A 70 -16.94 13.16 18.49
C GLN A 70 -15.51 13.66 18.67
N SER A 71 -14.57 12.77 19.01
CA SER A 71 -13.15 13.11 19.16
C SER A 71 -12.26 11.92 18.83
N ILE A 72 -11.01 12.23 18.51
CA ILE A 72 -9.96 11.26 18.20
C ILE A 72 -8.72 11.66 18.99
N GLU A 73 -8.26 10.78 19.86
CA GLU A 73 -7.11 11.03 20.72
C GLU A 73 -6.14 9.84 20.64
N LEU A 74 -4.84 10.10 20.55
CA LEU A 74 -3.84 9.03 20.66
C LEU A 74 -3.69 8.64 22.14
N GLU A 75 -3.81 7.36 22.47
CA GLU A 75 -3.66 6.91 23.86
C GLU A 75 -2.19 7.04 24.28
N PRO A 76 -1.87 7.84 25.32
CA PRO A 76 -0.48 8.04 25.74
C PRO A 76 0.20 6.72 26.11
N GLY A 77 1.35 6.44 25.48
CA GLY A 77 2.12 5.22 25.74
C GLY A 77 1.64 3.97 25.02
N LYS A 78 0.64 4.06 24.13
CA LYS A 78 0.19 2.95 23.29
C LYS A 78 0.03 3.38 21.82
N PRO A 79 0.35 2.52 20.84
CA PRO A 79 0.13 2.81 19.43
C PRO A 79 -1.33 2.58 19.01
N VAL A 80 -2.28 3.15 19.76
CA VAL A 80 -3.73 3.05 19.50
C VAL A 80 -4.39 4.42 19.63
N ALA A 81 -5.32 4.71 18.72
CA ALA A 81 -6.17 5.87 18.77
C ALA A 81 -7.49 5.51 19.47
N ASP A 82 -7.85 6.26 20.50
CA ASP A 82 -9.14 6.24 21.17
C ASP A 82 -10.09 7.17 20.42
N VAL A 83 -11.18 6.60 19.89
CA VAL A 83 -12.17 7.29 19.07
C VAL A 83 -13.49 7.28 19.81
N LYS A 84 -13.94 8.47 20.21
CA LYS A 84 -15.25 8.65 20.88
C LYS A 84 -16.32 8.86 19.83
N LEU A 85 -17.35 8.02 19.86
CA LEU A 85 -18.49 8.06 18.95
C LEU A 85 -19.68 8.66 19.68
N SER A 86 -20.33 9.66 19.07
CA SER A 86 -21.61 10.20 19.55
C SER A 86 -22.74 9.57 18.76
N ILE A 87 -23.53 8.71 19.42
CA ILE A 87 -24.65 7.96 18.83
C ILE A 87 -25.97 8.55 19.32
N ASP A 88 -26.94 8.77 18.42
CA ASP A 88 -28.26 9.24 18.83
C ASP A 88 -28.93 8.22 19.76
N LYS A 89 -29.53 8.67 20.87
CA LYS A 89 -30.17 7.78 21.87
C LYS A 89 -31.28 6.90 21.29
N ARG A 90 -31.88 7.30 20.16
CA ARG A 90 -32.86 6.47 19.43
C ARG A 90 -32.28 5.15 18.92
N TYR A 91 -30.96 5.03 18.84
CA TYR A 91 -30.21 3.85 18.43
C TYR A 91 -29.37 3.23 19.56
N ALA A 92 -29.76 3.44 20.83
CA ALA A 92 -29.01 2.98 22.00
C ALA A 92 -28.91 1.45 22.18
N SER A 93 -29.51 0.67 21.28
CA SER A 93 -29.53 -0.80 21.31
C SER A 93 -28.41 -1.40 20.46
N ILE A 94 -27.18 -0.92 20.61
CA ILE A 94 -25.99 -1.51 19.98
C ILE A 94 -25.54 -2.73 20.81
N PRO A 95 -25.57 -3.97 20.27
CA PRO A 95 -25.11 -5.16 20.99
C PRO A 95 -23.66 -5.04 21.48
N ALA A 96 -23.35 -5.60 22.64
CA ALA A 96 -22.02 -5.49 23.26
C ALA A 96 -20.91 -6.18 22.45
N ASP A 97 -21.25 -7.14 21.59
CA ASP A 97 -20.34 -7.83 20.67
C ASP A 97 -20.31 -7.21 19.26
N SER A 98 -20.83 -5.98 19.11
CA SER A 98 -20.76 -5.26 17.84
C SER A 98 -19.32 -4.89 17.49
N VAL A 99 -19.03 -4.83 16.19
CA VAL A 99 -17.71 -4.51 15.64
C VAL A 99 -17.74 -3.12 15.02
N ALA A 100 -16.83 -2.24 15.44
CA ALA A 100 -16.61 -0.95 14.77
C ALA A 100 -15.51 -1.09 13.71
N SER A 101 -15.79 -0.70 12.47
CA SER A 101 -14.85 -0.75 11.36
C SER A 101 -14.73 0.60 10.68
N ILE A 102 -13.52 1.01 10.29
CA ILE A 102 -13.32 2.24 9.51
C ILE A 102 -13.39 1.91 8.01
N PHE A 103 -14.33 2.54 7.32
CA PHE A 103 -14.57 2.37 5.89
C PHE A 103 -14.32 3.67 5.14
N THR A 104 -14.01 3.55 3.84
CA THR A 104 -13.90 4.69 2.92
C THR A 104 -15.19 4.81 2.11
N SER A 105 -15.73 6.03 1.97
CA SER A 105 -16.92 6.24 1.15
C SER A 105 -16.56 6.15 -0.34
N GLY A 106 -16.87 5.04 -0.99
CA GLY A 106 -16.46 4.80 -2.37
C GLY A 106 -14.94 4.67 -2.51
N LEU A 107 -14.40 4.94 -3.71
CA LEU A 107 -12.97 4.73 -4.00
C LEU A 107 -12.04 5.80 -3.39
N LEU A 108 -12.54 7.04 -3.24
CA LEU A 108 -11.73 8.22 -2.87
C LEU A 108 -12.42 9.13 -1.85
N GLY A 109 -13.57 8.73 -1.31
CA GLY A 109 -14.35 9.60 -0.43
C GLY A 109 -13.85 9.61 1.02
N ASP A 110 -14.53 10.39 1.84
CA ASP A 110 -14.25 10.50 3.26
C ASP A 110 -14.41 9.16 3.99
N GLN A 111 -13.57 8.95 5.01
CA GLN A 111 -13.70 7.80 5.90
C GLN A 111 -14.87 7.98 6.88
N TYR A 112 -15.45 6.85 7.29
CA TYR A 112 -16.56 6.77 8.22
C TYR A 112 -16.44 5.52 9.11
N VAL A 113 -17.09 5.53 10.26
CA VAL A 113 -17.16 4.35 11.13
C VAL A 113 -18.43 3.57 10.83
N GLY A 114 -18.30 2.33 10.39
CA GLY A 114 -19.40 1.38 10.32
C GLY A 114 -19.47 0.54 11.58
N ILE A 115 -20.67 0.33 12.12
CA ILE A 115 -20.90 -0.62 13.21
C ILE A 115 -21.69 -1.78 12.65
N GLU A 116 -21.13 -2.98 12.79
CA GLU A 116 -21.81 -4.24 12.51
C GLU A 116 -22.33 -4.83 13.82
N TYR A 117 -23.63 -5.09 13.87
CA TYR A 117 -24.25 -5.62 15.08
C TYR A 117 -23.94 -7.10 15.23
N GLY A 118 -23.51 -7.48 16.44
CA GLY A 118 -23.40 -8.87 16.84
C GLY A 118 -24.73 -9.43 17.34
N HIS A 119 -24.65 -10.54 18.07
CA HIS A 119 -25.79 -11.32 18.54
C HIS A 119 -25.97 -11.26 20.07
N ALA A 120 -25.14 -10.47 20.78
CA ALA A 120 -25.24 -10.34 22.22
C ALA A 120 -26.60 -9.76 22.63
N LYS A 121 -27.14 -10.32 23.72
CA LYS A 121 -28.39 -9.82 24.35
C LYS A 121 -28.15 -8.59 25.23
N THR A 122 -26.90 -8.26 25.49
CA THR A 122 -26.48 -7.08 26.26
C THR A 122 -26.11 -5.95 25.30
N PHE A 123 -26.39 -4.71 25.71
CA PHE A 123 -26.10 -3.52 24.92
C PHE A 123 -24.95 -2.72 25.52
N VAL A 124 -24.25 -1.96 24.67
CA VAL A 124 -23.19 -1.05 25.11
C VAL A 124 -23.82 0.10 25.90
N ALA A 125 -23.40 0.29 27.15
CA ALA A 125 -23.85 1.40 27.98
C ALA A 125 -23.28 2.75 27.49
N ALA A 126 -23.84 3.86 27.98
CA ALA A 126 -23.27 5.19 27.73
C ALA A 126 -21.85 5.30 28.32
N GLY A 127 -20.89 5.72 27.50
CA GLY A 127 -19.46 5.69 27.81
C GLY A 127 -18.84 4.29 27.76
N GLY A 128 -19.56 3.29 27.25
CA GLY A 128 -19.08 1.92 27.11
C GLY A 128 -18.13 1.77 25.92
N LYS A 129 -17.26 0.76 25.99
CA LYS A 129 -16.28 0.43 24.94
C LYS A 129 -16.79 -0.66 24.02
N LEU A 130 -16.61 -0.49 22.71
CA LEU A 130 -16.72 -1.57 21.73
C LEU A 130 -15.44 -2.40 21.78
N ALA A 131 -15.58 -3.67 22.13
CA ALA A 131 -14.45 -4.58 22.35
C ALA A 131 -13.76 -5.00 21.04
N LEU A 132 -14.50 -4.97 19.93
CA LEU A 132 -14.03 -5.45 18.62
C LEU A 132 -13.95 -4.27 17.66
N THR A 133 -12.77 -4.06 17.09
CA THR A 133 -12.54 -3.03 16.10
C THR A 133 -11.74 -3.54 14.91
N HIS A 134 -12.07 -3.09 13.71
CA HIS A 134 -11.27 -3.28 12.51
C HIS A 134 -10.75 -1.92 12.02
N SER A 135 -9.43 -1.79 12.03
CA SER A 135 -8.75 -0.57 11.61
C SER A 135 -8.81 -0.39 10.09
N SER A 136 -8.68 0.85 9.62
CA SER A 136 -8.65 1.10 8.19
C SER A 136 -7.40 0.46 7.59
N GLN A 137 -7.55 -0.30 6.51
CA GLN A 137 -6.41 -0.79 5.76
C GLN A 137 -6.00 0.29 4.75
N PRO A 138 -4.70 0.66 4.67
CA PRO A 138 -4.21 1.55 3.65
C PRO A 138 -4.60 1.01 2.26
N LEU A 139 -5.05 1.90 1.37
CA LEU A 139 -5.46 1.52 0.03
C LEU A 139 -4.31 0.82 -0.71
N GLU A 140 -3.08 1.22 -0.43
CA GLU A 140 -1.84 0.63 -0.94
C GLU A 140 -1.71 -0.85 -0.55
N ALA A 141 -2.10 -1.22 0.67
CA ALA A 141 -2.10 -2.61 1.11
C ALA A 141 -3.20 -3.43 0.41
N MET A 142 -4.37 -2.81 0.17
CA MET A 142 -5.47 -3.44 -0.56
C MET A 142 -5.16 -3.58 -2.06
N ILE A 143 -4.55 -2.58 -2.68
CA ILE A 143 -4.04 -2.60 -4.05
C ILE A 143 -2.90 -3.61 -4.16
N GLY A 144 -1.99 -3.67 -3.20
CA GLY A 144 -0.98 -4.73 -3.13
C GLY A 144 -1.63 -6.12 -3.09
N LYS A 145 -2.70 -6.30 -2.32
CA LYS A 145 -3.47 -7.54 -2.29
C LYS A 145 -4.28 -7.79 -3.58
N PHE A 146 -4.77 -6.76 -4.26
CA PHE A 146 -5.66 -6.87 -5.42
C PHE A 146 -4.90 -6.96 -6.75
N PHE A 147 -3.91 -6.10 -6.97
CA PHE A 147 -3.02 -6.10 -8.13
C PHE A 147 -1.83 -7.05 -7.96
N GLY A 148 -1.44 -7.38 -6.73
CA GLY A 148 -0.64 -8.57 -6.44
C GLY A 148 -1.44 -9.88 -6.57
N ALA A 149 -2.78 -9.81 -6.65
CA ALA A 149 -3.67 -10.95 -6.92
C ALA A 149 -3.98 -11.18 -8.41
N GLY A 150 -3.01 -10.91 -9.28
CA GLY A 150 -2.95 -11.56 -10.59
C GLY A 150 -2.59 -13.06 -10.52
N GLY A 151 -2.40 -13.62 -9.32
CA GLY A 151 -2.05 -15.03 -9.11
C GLY A 151 -2.13 -15.52 -7.66
N VAL A 152 -2.95 -14.91 -6.80
CA VAL A 152 -3.23 -15.50 -5.47
C VAL A 152 -4.28 -16.58 -5.68
N ASN A 153 -3.81 -17.79 -5.99
CA ASN A 153 -4.59 -18.97 -5.62
C ASN A 153 -4.72 -18.93 -4.09
N ASP A 154 -5.94 -19.06 -3.58
CA ASP A 154 -6.17 -19.26 -2.14
C ASP A 154 -5.44 -20.55 -1.72
N ASN A 155 -4.21 -20.40 -1.23
CA ASN A 155 -3.39 -21.49 -0.74
C ASN A 155 -3.90 -21.90 0.64
N ILE A 156 -5.00 -22.66 0.65
CA ILE A 156 -5.50 -23.41 1.82
C ILE A 156 -4.42 -24.40 2.33
N GLY A 157 -3.36 -24.63 1.55
CA GLY A 157 -2.24 -25.53 1.85
C GLY A 157 -1.03 -24.92 2.58
N GLY A 158 -1.00 -23.61 2.87
CA GLY A 158 0.17 -22.97 3.48
C GLY A 158 1.30 -22.64 2.48
N THR A 159 2.32 -21.93 2.96
CA THR A 159 3.51 -21.59 2.17
C THR A 159 4.76 -21.68 3.05
N TYR A 160 5.88 -22.11 2.49
CA TYR A 160 7.20 -21.97 3.10
C TYR A 160 7.95 -20.80 2.48
N GLN A 161 8.82 -20.18 3.28
CA GLN A 161 9.61 -19.02 2.86
C GLN A 161 11.06 -19.41 2.65
N VAL A 162 11.66 -18.90 1.59
CA VAL A 162 13.10 -19.05 1.31
C VAL A 162 13.67 -17.70 0.91
N THR A 163 14.97 -17.51 1.12
CA THR A 163 15.63 -16.23 0.82
C THR A 163 16.61 -16.38 -0.33
N ALA A 164 16.76 -15.34 -1.14
CA ALA A 164 17.70 -15.29 -2.26
C ALA A 164 18.31 -13.89 -2.33
N ASN A 165 19.63 -13.80 -2.48
CA ASN A 165 20.36 -12.54 -2.55
C ASN A 165 20.72 -12.20 -4.00
N PHE A 166 20.38 -10.99 -4.44
CA PHE A 166 20.65 -10.52 -5.80
C PHE A 166 21.36 -9.18 -5.76
N THR A 167 22.41 -9.03 -6.55
CA THR A 167 23.09 -7.73 -6.73
C THR A 167 22.20 -6.70 -7.43
N ASN A 168 21.27 -7.16 -8.27
CA ASN A 168 20.34 -6.31 -9.00
C ASN A 168 19.01 -7.04 -9.22
N ILE A 169 17.92 -6.39 -8.83
CA ILE A 169 16.56 -6.90 -8.97
C ILE A 169 15.69 -6.01 -9.88
N GLY A 170 16.31 -5.08 -10.61
CA GLY A 170 15.67 -4.07 -11.45
C GLY A 170 14.35 -3.52 -10.90
N THR A 171 13.22 -3.85 -11.57
CA THR A 171 11.86 -3.41 -11.21
C THR A 171 11.06 -4.48 -10.47
N LEU A 172 11.70 -5.53 -9.93
CA LEU A 172 11.05 -6.55 -9.12
C LEU A 172 10.40 -5.91 -7.90
N SER A 173 9.14 -6.26 -7.66
CA SER A 173 8.34 -5.75 -6.55
C SER A 173 7.81 -6.87 -5.67
N VAL A 174 7.42 -6.53 -4.45
CA VAL A 174 6.62 -7.43 -3.60
C VAL A 174 5.35 -7.85 -4.34
N GLY A 175 4.97 -9.13 -4.24
CA GLY A 175 3.86 -9.73 -4.97
C GLY A 175 4.21 -10.21 -6.39
N ALA A 176 5.43 -9.93 -6.89
CA ALA A 176 5.86 -10.49 -8.17
C ALA A 176 5.83 -12.02 -8.16
N PRO A 177 5.43 -12.68 -9.26
CA PRO A 177 5.26 -14.13 -9.26
C PRO A 177 6.60 -14.86 -9.11
N VAL A 178 6.59 -15.97 -8.38
CA VAL A 178 7.66 -16.96 -8.39
C VAL A 178 7.22 -18.10 -9.29
N LYS A 179 8.01 -18.40 -10.32
CA LYS A 179 7.67 -19.37 -11.35
C LYS A 179 8.66 -20.52 -11.39
N MET A 180 8.17 -21.72 -11.67
CA MET A 180 8.99 -22.87 -12.03
C MET A 180 8.47 -23.42 -13.36
N ALA A 181 9.38 -23.62 -14.34
CA ALA A 181 9.01 -24.06 -15.68
C ALA A 181 7.88 -23.23 -16.33
N GLY A 182 7.83 -21.92 -16.04
CA GLY A 182 6.80 -21.00 -16.52
C GLY A 182 5.47 -21.00 -15.74
N VAL A 183 5.29 -21.94 -14.81
CA VAL A 183 4.10 -22.05 -13.95
C VAL A 183 4.32 -21.28 -12.67
N VAL A 184 3.32 -20.51 -12.21
CA VAL A 184 3.38 -19.79 -10.94
C VAL A 184 3.24 -20.79 -9.78
N ILE A 185 4.21 -20.77 -8.86
CA ILE A 185 4.28 -21.64 -7.69
C ILE A 185 4.33 -20.86 -6.37
N GLY A 186 4.35 -19.53 -6.43
CA GLY A 186 4.50 -18.66 -5.28
C GLY A 186 4.62 -17.20 -5.67
N GLN A 187 5.11 -16.39 -4.73
CA GLN A 187 5.27 -14.94 -4.90
C GLN A 187 6.39 -14.37 -4.06
N VAL A 188 6.90 -13.20 -4.44
CA VAL A 188 7.85 -12.42 -3.65
C VAL A 188 7.13 -11.84 -2.42
N ALA A 189 7.56 -12.27 -1.23
CA ALA A 189 6.97 -11.84 0.03
C ALA A 189 7.56 -10.53 0.55
N SER A 190 8.88 -10.33 0.42
CA SER A 190 9.53 -9.08 0.82
C SER A 190 10.85 -8.86 0.09
N ILE A 191 11.30 -7.60 0.05
CA ILE A 191 12.56 -7.18 -0.56
C ILE A 191 13.23 -6.21 0.42
N GLN A 192 14.49 -6.48 0.77
CA GLN A 192 15.26 -5.69 1.73
C GLN A 192 16.67 -5.48 1.18
N ALA A 193 17.20 -4.26 1.27
CA ALA A 193 18.61 -4.02 0.97
C ALA A 193 19.46 -4.46 2.17
N ASP A 194 20.48 -5.28 1.93
CA ASP A 194 21.48 -5.64 2.93
C ASP A 194 22.53 -4.50 2.98
N PRO A 195 22.62 -3.74 4.09
CA PRO A 195 23.51 -2.60 4.19
C PRO A 195 25.00 -2.97 4.26
N VAL A 196 25.32 -4.25 4.48
CA VAL A 196 26.68 -4.75 4.58
C VAL A 196 27.12 -5.40 3.27
N LYS A 197 26.31 -6.30 2.72
CA LYS A 197 26.61 -6.98 1.46
C LYS A 197 26.33 -6.14 0.23
N LEU A 198 25.51 -5.08 0.37
CA LEU A 198 25.02 -4.22 -0.70
C LEU A 198 24.19 -4.97 -1.76
N ASP A 199 23.64 -6.12 -1.38
CA ASP A 199 22.73 -6.93 -2.18
C ASP A 199 21.27 -6.69 -1.78
N ALA A 200 20.34 -7.00 -2.67
CA ALA A 200 18.93 -7.13 -2.35
C ALA A 200 18.64 -8.55 -1.84
N LYS A 201 18.29 -8.66 -0.55
CA LYS A 201 17.73 -9.86 0.04
C LYS A 201 16.24 -9.96 -0.28
N VAL A 202 15.87 -10.94 -1.10
CA VAL A 202 14.51 -11.21 -1.53
C VAL A 202 13.98 -12.42 -0.78
N THR A 203 12.82 -12.30 -0.15
CA THR A 203 12.11 -13.43 0.48
C THR A 203 11.02 -13.93 -0.46
N LEU A 204 11.05 -15.21 -0.81
CA LEU A 204 10.11 -15.89 -1.68
C LEU A 204 9.17 -16.73 -0.81
N ALA A 205 7.85 -16.58 -0.99
CA ALA A 205 6.86 -17.49 -0.42
C ALA A 205 6.44 -18.49 -1.50
N ILE A 206 6.70 -19.77 -1.27
CA ILE A 206 6.42 -20.87 -2.18
C ILE A 206 5.32 -21.72 -1.56
N ASP A 207 4.35 -22.14 -2.37
CA ASP A 207 3.27 -23.01 -1.91
C ASP A 207 3.82 -24.37 -1.43
N ASP A 208 3.33 -24.85 -0.28
CA ASP A 208 3.78 -26.08 0.37
C ASP A 208 3.57 -27.35 -0.49
N THR A 209 2.69 -27.31 -1.49
CA THR A 209 2.55 -28.37 -2.50
C THR A 209 3.82 -28.56 -3.34
N PHE A 210 4.70 -27.56 -3.39
CA PHE A 210 6.00 -27.59 -4.06
C PHE A 210 7.16 -27.71 -3.05
N ASN A 211 7.04 -28.52 -2.01
CA ASN A 211 8.09 -28.75 -1.00
C ASN A 211 9.22 -29.72 -1.41
N LYS A 212 9.29 -30.08 -2.70
CA LYS A 212 10.30 -31.01 -3.27
C LYS A 212 11.31 -30.30 -4.18
N ILE A 213 11.51 -29.01 -3.96
CA ILE A 213 12.51 -28.23 -4.70
C ILE A 213 13.88 -28.60 -4.12
N PRO A 214 14.83 -29.10 -4.94
CA PRO A 214 16.17 -29.40 -4.47
C PRO A 214 16.87 -28.18 -3.83
N ASP A 215 17.65 -28.37 -2.78
CA ASP A 215 18.33 -27.27 -2.07
C ASP A 215 19.44 -26.59 -2.92
N ASP A 216 19.93 -27.26 -3.97
CA ASP A 216 20.85 -26.74 -4.98
C ASP A 216 20.14 -26.04 -6.17
N SER A 217 18.84 -25.76 -6.03
CA SER A 217 18.08 -25.01 -7.05
C SER A 217 18.55 -23.55 -7.14
N SER A 218 18.40 -22.97 -8.34
CA SER A 218 18.77 -21.57 -8.59
C SER A 218 17.55 -20.67 -8.74
N ALA A 219 17.68 -19.41 -8.32
CA ALA A 219 16.69 -18.37 -8.49
C ALA A 219 17.21 -17.30 -9.48
N ALA A 220 16.44 -16.96 -10.50
CA ALA A 220 16.80 -15.98 -11.51
C ALA A 220 15.73 -14.90 -11.64
N VAL A 221 16.12 -13.62 -11.71
CA VAL A 221 15.16 -12.53 -11.98
C VAL A 221 15.04 -12.33 -13.49
N PHE A 222 13.83 -12.53 -14.01
CA PHE A 222 13.52 -12.34 -15.43
C PHE A 222 12.46 -11.27 -15.64
N THR A 223 12.45 -10.70 -16.84
CA THR A 223 11.42 -9.76 -17.30
C THR A 223 10.34 -10.52 -18.07
N SER A 224 9.07 -10.22 -17.79
CA SER A 224 7.96 -10.80 -18.53
C SER A 224 7.87 -10.16 -19.93
N GLY A 225 8.28 -10.88 -20.97
CA GLY A 225 8.33 -10.31 -22.32
C GLY A 225 9.41 -9.23 -22.45
N LEU A 226 9.25 -8.30 -23.41
CA LEU A 226 10.27 -7.30 -23.74
C LEU A 226 10.30 -6.09 -22.78
N ILE A 227 9.14 -5.70 -22.21
CA ILE A 227 8.97 -4.48 -21.39
C ILE A 227 8.19 -4.75 -20.09
N GLY A 228 7.88 -6.02 -19.78
CA GLY A 228 6.96 -6.33 -18.69
C GLY A 228 7.56 -6.22 -17.29
N SER A 229 6.76 -6.60 -16.30
CA SER A 229 7.22 -6.69 -14.91
C SER A 229 8.21 -7.83 -14.70
N GLN A 230 9.06 -7.68 -13.69
CA GLN A 230 9.99 -8.73 -13.31
C GLN A 230 9.32 -9.81 -12.47
N TYR A 231 9.89 -11.02 -12.54
CA TYR A 231 9.47 -12.20 -11.78
C TYR A 231 10.70 -13.03 -11.41
N VAL A 232 10.56 -13.90 -10.40
CA VAL A 232 11.63 -14.84 -10.02
C VAL A 232 11.34 -16.20 -10.63
N ALA A 233 12.27 -16.74 -11.39
CA ALA A 233 12.23 -18.12 -11.88
C ALA A 233 13.09 -19.02 -11.00
N ILE A 234 12.52 -20.14 -10.57
CA ILE A 234 13.25 -21.21 -9.90
C ILE A 234 13.57 -22.29 -10.94
N GLN A 235 14.85 -22.61 -11.06
CA GLN A 235 15.34 -23.73 -11.85
C GLN A 235 15.81 -24.83 -10.90
N PRO A 236 15.10 -25.98 -10.84
CA PRO A 236 15.48 -27.10 -10.00
C PRO A 236 16.90 -27.59 -10.27
N GLY A 237 17.64 -27.88 -9.20
CA GLY A 237 18.93 -28.55 -9.25
C GLY A 237 18.78 -30.09 -9.23
N GLY A 238 19.84 -30.78 -8.82
CA GLY A 238 19.92 -32.25 -8.80
C GLY A 238 20.16 -32.85 -7.42
N SER A 239 20.16 -32.03 -6.36
CA SER A 239 20.37 -32.49 -5.00
C SER A 239 19.27 -33.47 -4.55
N PRO A 240 19.60 -34.53 -3.80
CA PRO A 240 18.61 -35.39 -3.17
C PRO A 240 17.90 -34.72 -2.00
N ASP A 241 18.45 -33.62 -1.47
CA ASP A 241 17.90 -32.87 -0.35
C ASP A 241 17.01 -31.73 -0.84
N ASN A 242 15.92 -31.46 -0.10
CA ASN A 242 14.95 -30.42 -0.45
C ASN A 242 15.17 -29.15 0.38
N LEU A 243 14.92 -28.02 -0.27
CA LEU A 243 14.90 -26.69 0.33
C LEU A 243 13.80 -26.58 1.40
N LYS A 244 14.14 -26.05 2.57
CA LYS A 244 13.24 -25.93 3.73
C LYS A 244 12.86 -24.48 4.02
N ASN A 245 11.82 -24.33 4.83
CA ASN A 245 11.40 -23.02 5.34
C ASN A 245 12.54 -22.32 6.10
N GLY A 246 12.82 -21.08 5.71
CA GLY A 246 13.88 -20.22 6.26
C GLY A 246 15.24 -20.39 5.59
N GLU A 247 15.40 -21.34 4.67
CA GLU A 247 16.69 -21.56 3.99
C GLU A 247 17.00 -20.51 2.93
N GLU A 248 18.28 -20.41 2.58
CA GLU A 248 18.80 -19.49 1.56
C GLU A 248 19.12 -20.26 0.27
N MET A 249 18.59 -19.78 -0.86
CA MET A 249 18.97 -20.22 -2.18
C MET A 249 20.33 -19.61 -2.55
N ILE A 250 21.35 -20.45 -2.61
CA ILE A 250 22.75 -20.03 -2.81
C ILE A 250 22.99 -19.55 -4.24
N LEU A 251 22.35 -20.18 -5.22
CA LEU A 251 22.55 -19.89 -6.64
C LEU A 251 21.54 -18.84 -7.10
N THR A 252 22.02 -17.63 -7.37
CA THR A 252 21.18 -16.53 -7.86
C THR A 252 21.67 -15.94 -9.18
N GLN A 253 20.74 -15.48 -10.00
CA GLN A 253 21.00 -14.72 -11.22
C GLN A 253 20.23 -13.40 -11.18
N SER A 254 20.96 -12.30 -11.07
CA SER A 254 20.41 -10.95 -11.03
C SER A 254 19.73 -10.55 -12.34
N ALA A 255 18.84 -9.57 -12.26
CA ALA A 255 18.18 -9.00 -13.43
C ALA A 255 19.22 -8.39 -14.38
N MET A 256 19.06 -8.64 -15.69
CA MET A 256 19.88 -7.98 -16.70
C MET A 256 19.38 -6.56 -16.96
N GLN A 257 20.29 -5.59 -16.97
CA GLN A 257 19.99 -4.25 -17.45
C GLN A 257 20.05 -4.24 -18.98
N LEU A 258 19.08 -3.58 -19.61
CA LEU A 258 19.00 -3.51 -21.08
C LEU A 258 20.26 -2.85 -21.65
N GLU A 259 20.80 -1.90 -20.91
CA GLU A 259 22.05 -1.19 -21.17
C GLU A 259 23.24 -2.15 -21.27
N ASP A 260 23.33 -3.14 -20.38
CA ASP A 260 24.39 -4.14 -20.39
C ASP A 260 24.29 -5.06 -21.61
N LEU A 261 23.06 -5.40 -22.02
CA LEU A 261 22.80 -6.22 -23.20
C LEU A 261 23.16 -5.48 -24.49
N ILE A 262 22.77 -4.22 -24.61
CA ILE A 262 23.11 -3.37 -25.76
C ILE A 262 24.63 -3.16 -25.80
N GLY A 263 25.26 -2.86 -24.66
CA GLY A 263 26.70 -2.72 -24.56
C GLY A 263 27.45 -3.98 -25.02
N LYS A 264 27.06 -5.15 -24.51
CA LYS A 264 27.64 -6.44 -24.91
C LYS A 264 27.44 -6.73 -26.41
N PHE A 265 26.30 -6.35 -26.97
CA PHE A 265 26.02 -6.52 -28.40
C PHE A 265 26.86 -5.58 -29.28
N LEU A 266 26.97 -4.30 -28.91
CA LEU A 266 27.76 -3.31 -29.67
C LEU A 266 29.26 -3.61 -29.64
N VAL A 267 29.76 -4.10 -28.50
CA VAL A 267 31.18 -4.46 -28.33
C VAL A 267 31.53 -5.76 -29.07
N ASN A 268 30.68 -6.78 -28.99
CA ASN A 268 30.93 -8.06 -29.66
C ASN A 268 30.52 -8.07 -31.15
N GLY A 269 29.72 -7.09 -31.60
CA GLY A 269 29.24 -6.95 -32.97
C GLY A 269 30.16 -6.15 -33.90
N SER A 270 31.29 -5.62 -33.41
CA SER A 270 32.28 -4.96 -34.26
C SER A 270 33.27 -6.00 -34.80
N PRO A 271 33.28 -6.33 -36.11
CA PRO A 271 34.36 -7.11 -36.69
C PRO A 271 35.63 -6.26 -36.60
N GLY A 272 36.57 -6.71 -35.76
CA GLY A 272 37.85 -6.04 -35.59
C GLY A 272 38.59 -5.86 -36.91
N ASP A 273 39.09 -4.65 -37.12
CA ASP A 273 40.13 -4.33 -38.10
C ASP A 273 41.26 -5.37 -38.02
N LYS A 274 41.49 -6.10 -39.11
CA LYS A 274 42.72 -6.87 -39.31
C LYS A 274 43.88 -5.88 -39.46
N PRO A 275 45.00 -6.03 -38.72
CA PRO A 275 46.20 -5.27 -39.02
C PRO A 275 46.71 -5.68 -40.40
N GLY A 276 46.88 -4.71 -41.29
CA GLY A 276 47.33 -4.92 -42.66
C GLY A 276 48.71 -5.57 -42.73
N SER A 277 48.77 -6.76 -43.33
CA SER A 277 50.00 -7.33 -43.87
C SER A 277 50.39 -6.55 -45.14
N GLY A 278 51.23 -5.53 -44.99
CA GLY A 278 51.89 -4.87 -46.11
C GLY A 278 52.89 -5.82 -46.78
N SER A 279 52.59 -6.29 -47.98
CA SER A 279 53.57 -6.97 -48.84
C SER A 279 54.51 -5.94 -49.46
N SER A 280 55.70 -5.79 -48.91
CA SER A 280 56.80 -5.10 -49.58
C SER A 280 57.45 -6.03 -50.62
N SER A 281 57.02 -5.94 -51.88
CA SER A 281 57.77 -6.45 -53.02
C SER A 281 58.85 -5.43 -53.39
N THR A 282 60.12 -5.77 -53.17
CA THR A 282 61.27 -5.07 -53.79
C THR A 282 61.87 -6.00 -54.84
N PRO A 283 62.04 -5.58 -56.10
CA PRO A 283 62.67 -6.39 -57.13
C PRO A 283 64.20 -6.29 -57.09
N ALA A 284 64.86 -7.37 -57.51
CA ALA A 284 66.30 -7.48 -57.62
C ALA A 284 66.88 -6.50 -58.68
N GLY A 285 67.96 -5.82 -58.34
CA GLY A 285 68.77 -4.96 -59.22
C GLY A 285 70.25 -5.09 -58.90
N LYS A 286 71.04 -5.37 -59.94
CA LYS A 286 72.46 -5.77 -59.96
C LYS A 286 73.47 -4.71 -59.50
N HIS A 287 74.68 -5.23 -59.24
CA HIS A 287 76.03 -4.65 -59.18
C HIS A 287 76.54 -4.17 -57.82
#